data_AF-A0A7S4D8M4-F1
#
_entry.id   AF-A0A7S4D8M4-F1
#
_cell.length_a   1.000
_cell.length_b   1.000
_cell.length_c   1.000
_cell.angle_alpha   90.00
_cell.angle_beta   90.00
_cell.angle_gamma   90.00
#
_symmetry.space_group_name_H-M   'P 1'
#
loop_
_entity.id
_entity.type
_entity.pdbx_description
1 polymer ?
#
loop_
_entity_poly.entity_id
_entity_poly.type
_entity_poly.pdbx_seq_one_letter_code
_entity_poly.pdbx_strand_id
1 'polypeptide(L)'
;RSLLPTDKDRGVFLQRMMSGIREVLRDRTGLQHQDNYHEFCRLLGRLKANYQLSELVRTEGYVEWLELASAFSVQSFQQWQWSTNSVHYLLALWGRLVAAVPYVRPDAGGRAHLPALQACVQNVVRAYIKAMIDSVEVVLMSDGAVEDPLDDEGSLREQLDRLPVICRFQYESAAQYILSLFDPAMAAYQEVLSVLTPEGPAEAMRRAEALEGQLTWLVYIVGAVIGGYSLTDAQALEGEEAIDAGLSRRVLQLAQGVDFRLSSTGGRAKCQERLELALLYYMQTFRRQYLNAPGGAGGGADGLRG
;
A
#
# COMPACT_ATOMS: atom_id res chain seq x y z
N ARG A 1 4.65 -23.20 24.22
CA ARG A 1 3.54 -23.73 25.03
C ARG A 1 2.52 -22.61 25.19
N SER A 2 1.24 -22.85 24.87
CA SER A 2 0.17 -21.87 25.11
C SER A 2 0.04 -21.61 26.61
N LEU A 3 -0.11 -20.34 27.01
CA LEU A 3 -0.40 -19.95 28.40
C LEU A 3 -1.80 -20.39 28.84
N LEU A 4 -2.71 -20.60 27.88
CA LEU A 4 -4.09 -21.02 28.15
C LEU A 4 -4.21 -22.54 27.97
N PRO A 5 -4.73 -23.26 28.99
CA PRO A 5 -4.68 -24.72 29.04
C PRO A 5 -5.72 -25.40 28.14
N THR A 6 -6.81 -24.72 27.76
CA THR A 6 -7.84 -25.28 26.86
C THR A 6 -8.25 -24.30 25.75
N ASP A 7 -8.75 -24.85 24.63
CA ASP A 7 -9.31 -24.05 23.52
C ASP A 7 -10.53 -23.23 23.96
N LYS A 8 -11.29 -23.73 24.94
CA LYS A 8 -12.40 -23.01 25.54
C LYS A 8 -11.94 -21.76 26.29
N ASP A 9 -10.89 -21.88 27.10
CA ASP A 9 -10.30 -20.74 27.84
C ASP A 9 -9.70 -19.72 26.87
N ARG A 10 -9.11 -20.20 25.78
CA ARG A 10 -8.61 -19.36 24.67
C ARG A 10 -9.72 -18.56 24.00
N GLY A 11 -10.87 -19.19 23.72
CA GLY A 11 -12.03 -18.51 23.17
C GLY A 11 -12.61 -17.45 24.12
N VAL A 12 -12.74 -17.76 25.41
CA VAL A 12 -13.24 -16.81 26.42
C VAL A 12 -12.31 -15.61 26.57
N PHE A 13 -10.99 -15.85 26.61
CA PHE A 13 -10.00 -14.79 26.69
C PHE A 13 -10.02 -13.91 25.43
N LEU A 14 -10.10 -14.53 24.24
CA LEU A 14 -10.21 -13.80 22.98
C LEU A 14 -11.47 -12.92 22.95
N GLN A 15 -12.62 -13.43 23.39
CA GLN A 15 -13.86 -12.65 23.45
C GLN A 15 -13.72 -11.42 24.35
N ARG A 16 -13.11 -11.57 25.54
CA ARG A 16 -12.85 -10.44 26.45
C ARG A 16 -11.89 -9.43 25.84
N MET A 17 -10.82 -9.91 25.20
CA MET A 17 -9.86 -9.04 24.51
C MET A 17 -10.52 -8.25 23.37
N MET A 18 -11.32 -8.92 22.54
CA MET A 18 -12.05 -8.29 21.44
C MET A 18 -13.05 -7.24 21.94
N SER A 19 -13.77 -7.51 23.04
CA SER A 19 -14.65 -6.52 23.65
C SER A 19 -13.88 -5.30 24.15
N GLY A 20 -12.76 -5.48 24.86
CA GLY A 20 -11.93 -4.37 25.32
C GLY A 20 -11.34 -3.54 24.18
N ILE A 21 -10.85 -4.18 23.11
CA ILE A 21 -10.37 -3.47 21.91
C ILE A 21 -11.49 -2.65 21.27
N ARG A 22 -12.70 -3.20 21.15
CA ARG A 22 -13.87 -2.48 20.62
C ARG A 22 -14.25 -1.28 21.48
N GLU A 23 -14.25 -1.42 22.80
CA GLU A 23 -14.54 -0.30 23.72
C GLU A 23 -13.51 0.83 23.55
N VAL A 24 -12.21 0.51 23.50
CA VAL A 24 -11.17 1.50 23.25
C VAL A 24 -11.33 2.18 21.89
N LEU A 25 -11.66 1.43 20.83
CA LEU A 25 -11.89 2.00 19.50
C LEU A 25 -13.13 2.90 19.46
N ARG A 26 -14.21 2.51 20.15
CA ARG A 26 -15.49 3.24 20.16
C ARG A 26 -15.37 4.54 20.95
N ASP A 27 -14.81 4.46 22.15
CA ASP A 27 -14.77 5.58 23.10
C ASP A 27 -13.50 6.43 22.95
N ARG A 28 -12.54 5.96 22.14
CA ARG A 28 -11.21 6.56 21.94
C ARG A 28 -10.41 6.74 23.23
N THR A 29 -10.70 5.91 24.23
CA THR A 29 -10.14 6.03 25.58
C THR A 29 -8.62 5.90 25.55
N GLY A 30 -7.92 6.99 25.90
CA GLY A 30 -6.46 7.00 26.03
C GLY A 30 -5.70 7.17 24.70
N LEU A 31 -6.38 7.20 23.55
CA LEU A 31 -5.78 7.33 22.22
C LEU A 31 -5.34 8.77 21.89
N GLN A 32 -5.65 9.74 22.75
CA GLN A 32 -5.12 11.11 22.65
C GLN A 32 -3.63 11.23 23.00
N HIS A 33 -3.06 10.21 23.66
CA HIS A 33 -1.64 10.17 24.01
C HIS A 33 -0.86 9.34 22.98
N GLN A 34 0.23 9.91 22.46
CA GLN A 34 1.02 9.30 21.38
C GLN A 34 1.55 7.90 21.72
N ASP A 35 2.06 7.70 22.94
CA ASP A 35 2.59 6.39 23.38
C ASP A 35 1.50 5.31 23.43
N ASN A 36 0.34 5.65 24.00
CA ASN A 36 -0.81 4.75 24.07
C ASN A 36 -1.31 4.42 22.66
N TYR A 37 -1.35 5.42 21.78
CA TYR A 37 -1.73 5.24 20.40
C TYR A 37 -0.80 4.27 19.67
N HIS A 38 0.52 4.45 19.83
CA HIS A 38 1.52 3.57 19.22
C HIS A 38 1.40 2.13 19.71
N GLU A 39 1.31 1.92 21.03
CA GLU A 39 1.13 0.57 21.59
C GLU A 39 -0.22 -0.04 21.21
N PHE A 40 -1.26 0.77 21.01
CA PHE A 40 -2.55 0.30 20.52
C PHE A 40 -2.49 -0.15 19.06
N CYS A 41 -1.84 0.61 18.17
CA CYS A 41 -1.57 0.17 16.79
C CYS A 41 -0.78 -1.15 16.77
N ARG A 42 0.21 -1.29 17.65
CA ARG A 42 1.01 -2.51 17.80
C ARG A 42 0.17 -3.69 18.31
N LEU A 43 -0.72 -3.46 19.27
CA LEU A 43 -1.70 -4.45 19.75
C LEU A 43 -2.57 -4.95 18.60
N LEU A 44 -3.16 -4.02 17.82
CA LEU A 44 -3.96 -4.34 16.64
C LEU A 44 -3.17 -5.17 15.62
N GLY A 45 -1.95 -4.74 15.28
CA GLY A 45 -1.05 -5.48 14.40
C GLY A 45 -0.77 -6.91 14.86
N ARG A 46 -0.64 -7.13 16.17
CA ARG A 46 -0.34 -8.44 16.77
C ARG A 46 -1.56 -9.33 16.97
N LEU A 47 -2.77 -8.77 17.06
CA LEU A 47 -3.99 -9.54 17.31
C LEU A 47 -4.14 -10.70 16.31
N LYS A 48 -4.03 -10.42 15.01
CA LYS A 48 -4.14 -11.45 13.97
C LYS A 48 -2.94 -12.39 13.88
N ALA A 49 -1.78 -12.00 14.41
CA ALA A 49 -0.61 -12.89 14.49
C ALA A 49 -0.81 -13.98 15.57
N ASN A 50 -1.60 -13.70 16.60
CA ASN A 50 -1.81 -14.59 17.74
C ASN A 50 -3.06 -15.48 17.62
N TYR A 51 -4.01 -15.11 16.75
CA TYR A 51 -5.27 -15.82 16.54
C TYR A 51 -5.55 -16.12 15.06
N GLN A 52 -6.12 -17.28 14.79
CA GLN A 52 -6.58 -17.62 13.44
C GLN A 52 -7.79 -16.75 13.06
N LEU A 53 -7.95 -16.44 11.77
CA LEU A 53 -9.10 -15.65 11.31
C LEU A 53 -10.43 -16.34 11.66
N SER A 54 -10.46 -17.68 11.58
CA SER A 54 -11.60 -18.50 11.99
C SER A 54 -11.98 -18.35 13.47
N GLU A 55 -11.01 -18.08 14.36
CA GLU A 55 -11.29 -17.81 15.78
C GLU A 55 -11.88 -16.41 15.95
N LEU A 56 -11.34 -15.41 15.24
CA LEU A 56 -11.81 -14.03 15.29
C LEU A 56 -13.24 -13.89 14.76
N VAL A 57 -13.56 -14.50 13.62
CA VAL A 57 -14.90 -14.42 13.00
C VAL A 57 -15.98 -15.02 13.89
N ARG A 58 -15.64 -15.97 14.76
CA ARG A 58 -16.58 -16.57 15.72
C ARG A 58 -16.85 -15.71 16.96
N THR A 59 -16.07 -14.66 17.18
CA THR A 59 -16.28 -13.75 18.32
C THR A 59 -17.50 -12.87 18.08
N GLU A 60 -18.27 -12.67 19.14
CA GLU A 60 -19.41 -11.77 19.11
C GLU A 60 -18.92 -10.33 18.90
N GLY A 61 -19.45 -9.67 17.88
CA GLY A 61 -19.07 -8.30 17.51
C GLY A 61 -17.86 -8.19 16.58
N TYR A 62 -17.43 -9.28 15.93
CA TYR A 62 -16.34 -9.24 14.96
C TYR A 62 -16.53 -8.20 13.85
N VAL A 63 -17.73 -8.09 13.26
CA VAL A 63 -18.02 -7.13 12.19
C VAL A 63 -17.90 -5.69 12.68
N GLU A 64 -18.47 -5.39 13.85
CA GLU A 64 -18.34 -4.09 14.49
C GLU A 64 -16.87 -3.73 14.77
N TRP A 65 -16.10 -4.69 15.30
CA TRP A 65 -14.66 -4.50 15.49
C TRP A 65 -13.95 -4.17 14.18
N LEU A 66 -14.30 -4.87 13.09
CA LEU A 66 -13.69 -4.69 11.78
C LEU A 66 -13.94 -3.28 11.22
N GLU A 67 -15.17 -2.80 11.34
CA GLU A 67 -15.58 -1.45 10.94
C GLU A 67 -14.87 -0.37 11.78
N LEU A 68 -14.83 -0.55 13.11
CA LEU A 68 -14.13 0.34 14.02
C LEU A 68 -12.62 0.38 13.73
N ALA A 69 -12.00 -0.78 13.49
CA ALA A 69 -10.58 -0.88 13.15
C ALA A 69 -10.29 -0.23 11.79
N SER A 70 -11.20 -0.33 10.82
CA SER A 70 -11.11 0.33 9.52
C SER A 70 -11.14 1.85 9.69
N ALA A 71 -12.15 2.37 10.39
CA ALA A 71 -12.28 3.80 10.66
C ALA A 71 -11.06 4.37 11.40
N PHE A 72 -10.57 3.64 12.42
CA PHE A 72 -9.35 3.99 13.12
C PHE A 72 -8.14 4.02 12.20
N SER A 73 -7.95 3.01 11.34
CA SER A 73 -6.83 2.94 10.40
C SER A 73 -6.85 4.10 9.40
N VAL A 74 -8.02 4.42 8.85
CA VAL A 74 -8.19 5.57 7.94
C VAL A 74 -7.78 6.88 8.62
N GLN A 75 -8.26 7.11 9.84
CA GLN A 75 -7.87 8.30 10.61
C GLN A 75 -6.37 8.31 10.92
N SER A 76 -5.79 7.15 11.23
CA SER A 76 -4.36 7.02 11.52
C SER A 76 -3.50 7.45 10.33
N PHE A 77 -3.87 7.02 9.13
CA PHE A 77 -3.14 7.41 7.92
C PHE A 77 -3.30 8.90 7.60
N GLN A 78 -4.47 9.49 7.83
CA GLN A 78 -4.67 10.92 7.65
C GLN A 78 -3.85 11.77 8.64
N GLN A 79 -3.52 11.22 9.81
CA GLN A 79 -2.72 11.85 10.86
C GLN A 79 -1.32 11.23 10.92
N TRP A 80 -0.77 10.86 9.76
CA TRP A 80 0.52 10.15 9.67
C TRP A 80 1.65 10.89 10.40
N GLN A 81 1.63 12.23 10.43
CA GLN A 81 2.68 13.04 11.08
C GLN A 81 2.84 12.73 12.58
N TRP A 82 1.77 12.28 13.22
CA TRP A 82 1.76 11.96 14.65
C TRP A 82 2.17 10.51 14.92
N SER A 83 2.18 9.65 13.89
CA SER A 83 2.28 8.20 14.07
C SER A 83 2.89 7.45 12.87
N THR A 84 3.89 8.04 12.19
CA THR A 84 4.57 7.42 11.03
C THR A 84 5.07 6.00 11.35
N ASN A 85 5.67 5.83 12.52
CA ASN A 85 6.15 4.54 13.04
C ASN A 85 5.04 3.56 13.44
N SER A 86 3.76 3.94 13.35
CA SER A 86 2.62 3.08 13.67
C SER A 86 1.87 2.58 12.45
N VAL A 87 2.05 3.25 11.29
CA VAL A 87 1.38 2.92 10.02
C VAL A 87 1.63 1.47 9.61
N HIS A 88 2.87 0.99 9.76
CA HIS A 88 3.24 -0.37 9.38
C HIS A 88 2.50 -1.45 10.18
N TYR A 89 2.16 -1.20 11.45
CA TYR A 89 1.38 -2.16 12.25
C TYR A 89 -0.04 -2.33 11.73
N LEU A 90 -0.66 -1.23 11.28
CA LEU A 90 -2.01 -1.24 10.72
C LEU A 90 -2.00 -1.94 9.36
N LEU A 91 -1.06 -1.61 8.48
CA LEU A 91 -0.89 -2.34 7.21
C LEU A 91 -0.64 -3.83 7.45
N ALA A 92 0.17 -4.18 8.45
CA ALA A 92 0.43 -5.57 8.81
C ALA A 92 -0.83 -6.29 9.34
N LEU A 93 -1.70 -5.62 10.10
CA LEU A 93 -3.01 -6.17 10.49
C LEU A 93 -3.82 -6.54 9.24
N TRP A 94 -4.04 -5.57 8.34
CA TRP A 94 -4.87 -5.75 7.16
C TRP A 94 -4.30 -6.81 6.21
N GLY A 95 -2.98 -6.78 5.97
CA GLY A 95 -2.29 -7.80 5.17
C GLY A 95 -2.47 -9.22 5.73
N ARG A 96 -2.38 -9.38 7.06
CA ARG A 96 -2.59 -10.70 7.70
C ARG A 96 -4.06 -11.12 7.71
N LEU A 97 -5.01 -10.19 7.76
CA LEU A 97 -6.44 -10.49 7.67
C LEU A 97 -6.77 -11.05 6.28
N VAL A 98 -6.40 -10.34 5.22
CA VAL A 98 -6.72 -10.76 3.84
C VAL A 98 -5.98 -12.04 3.44
N ALA A 99 -4.71 -12.18 3.82
CA ALA A 99 -3.93 -13.40 3.55
C ALA A 99 -4.52 -14.63 4.25
N ALA A 100 -5.27 -14.45 5.34
CA ALA A 100 -5.88 -15.55 6.07
C ALA A 100 -7.23 -16.00 5.50
N VAL A 101 -7.86 -15.21 4.63
CA VAL A 101 -9.20 -15.49 4.07
C VAL A 101 -9.30 -16.85 3.36
N PRO A 102 -8.35 -17.25 2.49
CA PRO A 102 -8.42 -18.55 1.79
C PRO A 102 -8.44 -19.75 2.72
N TYR A 103 -7.97 -19.60 3.96
CA TYR A 103 -7.85 -20.67 4.95
C TYR A 103 -9.06 -20.76 5.90
N VAL A 104 -10.05 -19.88 5.79
CA VAL A 104 -11.26 -19.92 6.62
C VAL A 104 -12.20 -21.00 6.10
N ARG A 105 -12.42 -22.03 6.92
CA ARG A 105 -13.33 -23.12 6.58
C ARG A 105 -14.80 -22.65 6.55
N PRO A 106 -15.65 -23.19 5.66
CA PRO A 106 -17.05 -22.77 5.54
C PRO A 106 -17.91 -22.95 6.80
N ASP A 107 -17.56 -23.90 7.65
CA ASP A 107 -18.24 -24.27 8.91
C ASP A 107 -17.95 -23.31 10.09
N ALA A 108 -16.94 -22.44 9.96
CA ALA A 108 -16.44 -21.58 11.02
C ALA A 108 -17.06 -20.17 11.07
N GLY A 109 -18.27 -19.98 10.54
CA GLY A 109 -18.91 -18.65 10.39
C GLY A 109 -18.99 -18.15 8.95
N GLY A 110 -18.74 -19.03 7.96
CA GLY A 110 -19.03 -18.80 6.54
C GLY A 110 -18.35 -17.59 5.88
N ARG A 111 -18.53 -17.45 4.57
CA ARG A 111 -18.14 -16.26 3.80
C ARG A 111 -18.98 -15.00 4.13
N ALA A 112 -19.78 -15.03 5.19
CA ALA A 112 -20.69 -13.95 5.58
C ALA A 112 -19.97 -12.66 5.99
N HIS A 113 -18.77 -12.78 6.57
CA HIS A 113 -17.94 -11.63 6.94
C HIS A 113 -17.17 -11.00 5.76
N LEU A 114 -17.15 -11.68 4.60
CA LEU A 114 -16.32 -11.29 3.46
C LEU A 114 -16.72 -9.92 2.87
N PRO A 115 -18.02 -9.59 2.69
CA PRO A 115 -18.40 -8.28 2.17
C PRO A 115 -17.97 -7.12 3.08
N ALA A 116 -18.11 -7.28 4.41
CA ALA A 116 -17.66 -6.28 5.38
C ALA A 116 -16.13 -6.11 5.34
N LEU A 117 -15.38 -7.21 5.23
CA LEU A 117 -13.92 -7.18 5.09
C LEU A 117 -13.50 -6.50 3.78
N GLN A 118 -14.16 -6.80 2.66
CA GLN A 118 -13.92 -6.16 1.38
C GLN A 118 -14.12 -4.64 1.47
N ALA A 119 -15.24 -4.17 2.01
CA ALA A 119 -15.48 -2.74 2.19
C ALA A 119 -14.41 -2.08 3.09
N CYS A 120 -14.07 -2.71 4.21
CA CYS A 120 -13.07 -2.19 5.15
C CYS A 120 -11.66 -2.10 4.53
N VAL A 121 -11.23 -3.15 3.83
CA VAL A 121 -9.92 -3.19 3.15
C VAL A 121 -9.85 -2.13 2.06
N GLN A 122 -10.93 -1.97 1.28
CA GLN A 122 -10.99 -0.95 0.23
C GLN A 122 -10.82 0.47 0.81
N ASN A 123 -11.49 0.77 1.92
CA ASN A 123 -11.36 2.06 2.60
C ASN A 123 -9.93 2.30 3.11
N VAL A 124 -9.32 1.28 3.71
CA VAL A 124 -7.95 1.33 4.26
C VAL A 124 -6.91 1.56 3.17
N VAL A 125 -6.97 0.80 2.07
CA VAL A 125 -6.03 0.95 0.94
C VAL A 125 -6.16 2.34 0.33
N ARG A 126 -7.40 2.80 0.08
CA ARG A 126 -7.64 4.13 -0.49
C ARG A 126 -7.12 5.24 0.41
N ALA A 127 -7.41 5.17 1.70
CA ALA A 127 -6.97 6.16 2.67
C ALA A 127 -5.44 6.19 2.81
N TYR A 128 -4.78 5.03 2.84
CA TYR A 128 -3.33 4.94 2.89
C TYR A 128 -2.68 5.60 1.65
N ILE A 129 -3.09 5.17 0.44
CA ILE A 129 -2.53 5.68 -0.82
C ILE A 129 -2.72 7.20 -0.90
N LYS A 130 -3.93 7.69 -0.58
CA LYS A 130 -4.25 9.11 -0.59
C LYS A 130 -3.41 9.89 0.43
N ALA A 131 -3.27 9.38 1.66
CA ALA A 131 -2.49 10.02 2.70
C ALA A 131 -1.01 10.15 2.32
N MET A 132 -0.42 9.13 1.70
CA MET A 132 0.97 9.19 1.25
C MET A 132 1.14 10.20 0.11
N ILE A 133 0.22 10.27 -0.85
CA ILE A 133 0.28 11.27 -1.93
C ILE A 133 0.08 12.69 -1.39
N ASP A 134 -0.88 12.88 -0.49
CA ASP A 134 -1.15 14.18 0.16
C ASP A 134 -0.03 14.63 1.09
N SER A 135 0.79 13.69 1.59
CA SER A 135 1.93 14.00 2.47
C SER A 135 2.90 14.99 1.83
N VAL A 136 3.05 14.91 0.51
CA VAL A 136 3.98 15.75 -0.27
C VAL A 136 3.67 17.23 -0.11
N GLU A 137 2.39 17.61 -0.23
CA GLU A 137 1.98 19.01 -0.06
C GLU A 137 2.20 19.48 1.38
N VAL A 138 1.91 18.62 2.37
CA VAL A 138 2.13 18.94 3.78
C VAL A 138 3.61 19.16 4.08
N VAL A 139 4.49 18.30 3.57
CA VAL A 139 5.94 18.42 3.74
C VAL A 139 6.46 19.70 3.10
N LEU A 140 6.08 19.98 1.85
CA LEU A 140 6.51 21.19 1.13
C LEU A 140 6.01 22.48 1.80
N MET A 141 4.83 22.47 2.40
CA MET A 141 4.29 23.62 3.15
C MET A 141 4.88 23.79 4.55
N SER A 142 5.58 22.77 5.08
CA SER A 142 6.06 22.76 6.47
C SER A 142 7.39 23.49 6.68
N ASP A 143 8.08 23.90 5.61
CA ASP A 143 9.41 24.54 5.66
C ASP A 143 10.43 23.76 6.54
N GLY A 144 10.40 22.43 6.42
CA GLY A 144 11.27 21.51 7.15
C GLY A 144 10.81 21.14 8.56
N ALA A 145 9.63 21.59 9.00
CA ALA A 145 9.08 21.21 10.31
C ALA A 145 8.51 19.78 10.36
N VAL A 146 8.20 19.20 9.20
CA VAL A 146 7.68 17.84 9.07
C VAL A 146 8.67 17.00 8.27
N GLU A 147 9.07 15.85 8.82
CA GLU A 147 9.92 14.89 8.13
C GLU A 147 9.19 14.29 6.92
N ASP A 148 9.90 14.20 5.79
CA ASP A 148 9.35 13.61 4.56
C ASP A 148 9.35 12.08 4.67
N PRO A 149 8.19 11.40 4.55
CA PRO A 149 8.17 9.94 4.61
C PRO A 149 8.86 9.26 3.42
N LEU A 150 9.19 9.99 2.34
CA LEU A 150 10.01 9.48 1.24
C LEU A 150 11.51 9.41 1.60
N ASP A 151 11.97 10.16 2.60
CA ASP A 151 13.39 10.18 3.00
C ASP A 151 13.74 9.03 3.97
N ASP A 152 12.74 8.43 4.65
CA ASP A 152 12.90 7.22 5.45
C ASP A 152 12.74 5.96 4.58
N GLU A 153 13.81 5.61 3.86
CA GLU A 153 13.83 4.42 2.98
C GLU A 153 13.46 3.12 3.71
N GLY A 154 13.84 2.99 4.99
CA GLY A 154 13.57 1.80 5.80
C GLY A 154 12.08 1.61 6.05
N SER A 155 11.42 2.65 6.57
CA SER A 155 9.98 2.64 6.80
C SER A 155 9.20 2.57 5.49
N LEU A 156 9.63 3.28 4.44
CA LEU A 156 9.04 3.21 3.11
C LEU A 156 9.04 1.77 2.60
N ARG A 157 10.19 1.07 2.68
CA ARG A 157 10.32 -0.31 2.24
C ARG A 157 9.39 -1.25 3.01
N GLU A 158 9.34 -1.13 4.33
CA GLU A 158 8.47 -1.97 5.15
C GLU A 158 7.00 -1.80 4.77
N GLN A 159 6.55 -0.57 4.54
CA GLN A 159 5.18 -0.28 4.13
C GLN A 159 4.87 -0.84 2.73
N LEU A 160 5.79 -0.64 1.78
CA LEU A 160 5.66 -1.16 0.41
C LEU A 160 5.67 -2.68 0.35
N ASP A 161 6.36 -3.38 1.25
CA ASP A 161 6.34 -4.86 1.31
C ASP A 161 5.00 -5.42 1.81
N ARG A 162 4.19 -4.64 2.53
CA ARG A 162 2.85 -5.04 3.01
C ARG A 162 1.74 -4.75 2.00
N LEU A 163 1.90 -3.70 1.20
CA LEU A 163 0.85 -3.22 0.30
C LEU A 163 0.35 -4.25 -0.75
N PRO A 164 1.19 -5.11 -1.36
CA PRO A 164 0.78 -5.97 -2.47
C PRO A 164 -0.32 -6.95 -2.07
N VAL A 165 -0.17 -7.62 -0.92
CA VAL A 165 -1.16 -8.58 -0.43
C VAL A 165 -2.51 -7.92 -0.11
N ILE A 166 -2.49 -6.66 0.35
CA ILE A 166 -3.70 -5.89 0.67
C ILE A 166 -4.41 -5.45 -0.61
N CYS A 167 -3.68 -4.88 -1.57
CA CYS A 167 -4.24 -4.43 -2.85
C CYS A 167 -4.80 -5.60 -3.66
N ARG A 168 -4.09 -6.74 -3.71
CA ARG A 168 -4.51 -7.95 -4.46
C ARG A 168 -5.82 -8.55 -3.97
N PHE A 169 -6.21 -8.29 -2.72
CA PHE A 169 -7.49 -8.76 -2.20
C PHE A 169 -8.69 -8.25 -3.03
N GLN A 170 -8.58 -7.04 -3.60
CA GLN A 170 -9.53 -6.46 -4.55
C GLN A 170 -8.76 -5.74 -5.65
N TYR A 171 -7.99 -6.49 -6.45
CA TYR A 171 -6.94 -5.92 -7.28
C TYR A 171 -7.44 -4.89 -8.28
N GLU A 172 -8.52 -5.21 -9.01
CA GLU A 172 -9.13 -4.30 -9.97
C GLU A 172 -9.53 -2.97 -9.34
N SER A 173 -10.20 -3.00 -8.18
CA SER A 173 -10.62 -1.79 -7.47
C SER A 173 -9.44 -0.96 -6.96
N ALA A 174 -8.38 -1.62 -6.50
CA ALA A 174 -7.16 -0.94 -6.05
C ALA A 174 -6.43 -0.29 -7.22
N ALA A 175 -6.28 -1.00 -8.34
CA ALA A 175 -5.62 -0.51 -9.54
C ALA A 175 -6.39 0.65 -10.19
N GLN A 176 -7.72 0.55 -10.31
CA GLN A 176 -8.57 1.64 -10.79
C GLN A 176 -8.40 2.90 -9.92
N TYR A 177 -8.29 2.74 -8.61
CA TYR A 177 -8.06 3.86 -7.70
C TYR A 177 -6.67 4.49 -7.92
N ILE A 178 -5.62 3.67 -8.03
CA ILE A 178 -4.26 4.17 -8.34
C ILE A 178 -4.27 4.95 -9.66
N LEU A 179 -4.89 4.42 -10.71
CA LEU A 179 -5.00 5.09 -12.01
C LEU A 179 -5.77 6.41 -11.91
N SER A 180 -6.84 6.46 -11.11
CA SER A 180 -7.62 7.69 -10.88
C SER A 180 -6.83 8.82 -10.23
N LEU A 181 -5.72 8.50 -9.54
CA LEU A 181 -4.79 9.46 -8.95
C LEU A 181 -3.61 9.74 -9.89
N PHE A 182 -3.13 8.70 -10.59
CA PHE A 182 -1.98 8.78 -11.48
C PHE A 182 -2.25 9.63 -12.72
N ASP A 183 -3.37 9.38 -13.40
CA ASP A 183 -3.71 10.07 -14.66
C ASP A 183 -3.82 11.60 -14.50
N PRO A 184 -4.55 12.16 -13.51
CA PRO A 184 -4.59 13.60 -13.32
C PRO A 184 -3.24 14.19 -12.87
N ALA A 185 -2.48 13.50 -12.02
CA ALA A 185 -1.14 13.95 -11.61
C ALA A 185 -0.18 14.01 -12.81
N MET A 186 -0.23 13.01 -13.68
CA MET A 186 0.55 12.96 -14.92
C MET A 186 0.18 14.12 -15.86
N ALA A 187 -1.12 14.34 -16.09
CA ALA A 187 -1.59 15.40 -16.97
C ALA A 187 -1.18 16.79 -16.45
N ALA A 188 -1.36 17.03 -15.14
CA ALA A 188 -0.92 18.27 -14.50
C ALA A 188 0.60 18.46 -14.58
N TYR A 189 1.37 17.38 -14.44
CA TYR A 189 2.84 17.45 -14.55
C TYR A 189 3.27 17.82 -15.96
N GLN A 190 2.67 17.20 -16.99
CA GLN A 190 2.94 17.54 -18.39
C GLN A 190 2.56 18.99 -18.73
N GLU A 191 1.43 19.48 -18.21
CA GLU A 191 1.01 20.87 -18.36
C GLU A 191 2.05 21.83 -17.78
N VAL A 192 2.48 21.60 -16.52
CA VAL A 192 3.47 22.44 -15.86
C VAL A 192 4.80 22.41 -16.60
N LEU A 193 5.26 21.24 -17.04
CA LEU A 193 6.50 21.11 -17.78
C LEU A 193 6.50 21.86 -19.13
N SER A 194 5.34 21.99 -19.79
CA SER A 194 5.25 22.69 -21.08
C SER A 194 5.58 24.19 -20.98
N VAL A 195 5.43 24.77 -19.79
CA VAL A 195 5.68 26.19 -19.51
C VAL A 195 6.87 26.41 -18.57
N LEU A 196 7.46 25.34 -18.04
CA LEU A 196 8.54 25.42 -17.07
C LEU A 196 9.84 25.85 -17.75
N THR A 197 10.34 27.03 -17.36
CA THR A 197 11.66 27.52 -17.74
C THR A 197 12.55 27.64 -16.50
N PRO A 198 13.89 27.60 -16.64
CA PRO A 198 14.81 27.77 -15.50
C PRO A 198 14.63 29.10 -14.76
N GLU A 199 14.15 30.14 -15.46
CA GLU A 199 13.84 31.47 -14.93
C GLU A 199 12.34 31.67 -14.69
N GLY A 200 11.57 30.57 -14.68
CA GLY A 200 10.12 30.59 -14.57
C GLY A 200 9.62 31.03 -13.19
N PRO A 201 8.31 31.27 -13.04
CA PRO A 201 7.72 31.64 -11.76
C PRO A 201 7.99 30.57 -10.70
N ALA A 202 8.40 30.98 -9.49
CA ALA A 202 8.62 30.09 -8.35
C ALA A 202 7.39 29.20 -8.04
N GLU A 203 6.19 29.67 -8.38
CA GLU A 203 4.95 28.88 -8.24
C GLU A 203 4.90 27.67 -9.17
N ALA A 204 5.34 27.83 -10.43
CA ALA A 204 5.39 26.72 -11.38
C ALA A 204 6.43 25.67 -10.96
N MET A 205 7.56 26.12 -10.41
CA MET A 205 8.60 25.25 -9.85
C MET A 205 8.08 24.45 -8.65
N ARG A 206 7.43 25.12 -7.68
CA ARG A 206 6.81 24.44 -6.52
C ARG A 206 5.72 23.46 -6.92
N ARG A 207 4.88 23.81 -7.90
CA ARG A 207 3.86 22.89 -8.43
C ARG A 207 4.50 21.67 -9.11
N ALA A 208 5.57 21.87 -9.90
CA ALA A 208 6.31 20.76 -10.48
C ALA A 208 6.91 19.86 -9.39
N GLU A 209 7.47 20.46 -8.35
CA GLU A 209 8.08 19.75 -7.23
C GLU A 209 7.07 18.87 -6.49
N ALA A 210 5.88 19.41 -6.18
CA ALA A 210 4.78 18.68 -5.57
C ALA A 210 4.31 17.52 -6.45
N LEU A 211 4.12 17.76 -7.75
CA LEU A 211 3.67 16.71 -8.68
C LEU A 211 4.70 15.59 -8.82
N GLU A 212 5.99 15.90 -8.88
CA GLU A 212 7.05 14.91 -8.90
C GLU A 212 7.07 14.07 -7.62
N GLY A 213 6.84 14.66 -6.43
CA GLY A 213 6.71 13.91 -5.18
C GLY A 213 5.48 12.99 -5.17
N GLN A 214 4.34 13.47 -5.65
CA GLN A 214 3.11 12.66 -5.76
C GLN A 214 3.31 11.48 -6.73
N LEU A 215 3.93 11.74 -7.89
CA LEU A 215 4.27 10.72 -8.87
C LEU A 215 5.32 9.73 -8.32
N THR A 216 6.25 10.18 -7.47
CA THR A 216 7.21 9.31 -6.79
C THR A 216 6.49 8.25 -5.94
N TRP A 217 5.54 8.66 -5.10
CA TRP A 217 4.71 7.74 -4.32
C TRP A 217 3.95 6.75 -5.21
N LEU A 218 3.31 7.26 -6.26
CA LEU A 218 2.56 6.43 -7.20
C LEU A 218 3.43 5.39 -7.90
N VAL A 219 4.65 5.76 -8.33
CA VAL A 219 5.60 4.83 -8.94
C VAL A 219 6.04 3.75 -7.96
N TYR A 220 6.38 4.12 -6.72
CA TYR A 220 6.71 3.14 -5.67
C TYR A 220 5.54 2.18 -5.39
N ILE A 221 4.32 2.70 -5.26
CA ILE A 221 3.11 1.91 -5.03
C ILE A 221 2.87 0.94 -6.18
N VAL A 222 2.93 1.41 -7.44
CA VAL A 222 2.79 0.56 -8.62
C VAL A 222 3.87 -0.52 -8.66
N GLY A 223 5.14 -0.13 -8.47
CA GLY A 223 6.27 -1.05 -8.45
C GLY A 223 6.15 -2.13 -7.37
N ALA A 224 5.62 -1.79 -6.20
CA ALA A 224 5.36 -2.74 -5.12
C ALA A 224 4.21 -3.69 -5.46
N VAL A 225 3.06 -3.18 -5.90
CA VAL A 225 1.85 -3.99 -6.17
C VAL A 225 2.06 -4.98 -7.32
N ILE A 226 2.77 -4.56 -8.37
CA ILE A 226 3.19 -5.45 -9.47
C ILE A 226 4.28 -6.41 -8.98
N GLY A 227 5.28 -5.87 -8.27
CA GLY A 227 6.48 -6.60 -7.87
C GLY A 227 6.31 -7.62 -6.74
N GLY A 228 5.26 -7.50 -5.92
CA GLY A 228 5.10 -8.24 -4.67
C GLY A 228 4.39 -9.58 -4.77
N TYR A 229 3.93 -9.99 -5.95
CA TYR A 229 3.25 -11.27 -6.16
C TYR A 229 4.15 -12.27 -6.88
N SER A 230 4.14 -13.53 -6.48
CA SER A 230 4.93 -14.58 -7.14
C SER A 230 4.09 -15.26 -8.21
N LEU A 231 4.61 -15.32 -9.45
CA LEU A 231 3.98 -15.96 -10.62
C LEU A 231 3.73 -17.48 -10.47
N THR A 232 4.09 -18.09 -9.33
CA THR A 232 3.84 -19.51 -9.07
C THR A 232 2.37 -19.86 -8.86
N ASP A 233 1.49 -18.89 -8.60
CA ASP A 233 0.03 -19.09 -8.57
C ASP A 233 -0.58 -18.84 -9.96
N ALA A 234 -0.29 -19.75 -10.90
CA ALA A 234 -0.72 -19.67 -12.30
C ALA A 234 -2.25 -19.58 -12.50
N GLN A 235 -3.06 -19.90 -11.48
CA GLN A 235 -4.52 -19.85 -11.54
C GLN A 235 -5.12 -18.47 -11.25
N ALA A 236 -4.34 -17.53 -10.71
CA ALA A 236 -4.81 -16.17 -10.39
C ALA A 236 -4.52 -15.14 -11.50
N LEU A 237 -3.75 -15.51 -12.52
CA LEU A 237 -3.24 -14.60 -13.56
C LEU A 237 -4.20 -14.31 -14.71
N GLU A 238 -5.25 -15.11 -14.90
CA GLU A 238 -6.12 -14.97 -16.07
C GLU A 238 -7.00 -13.71 -15.94
N GLY A 239 -6.50 -12.58 -16.47
CA GLY A 239 -7.14 -11.27 -16.47
C GLY A 239 -6.40 -10.17 -15.69
N GLU A 240 -5.49 -10.52 -14.77
CA GLU A 240 -4.72 -9.52 -14.00
C GLU A 240 -3.62 -8.85 -14.83
N GLU A 241 -3.11 -9.52 -15.87
CA GLU A 241 -2.05 -8.98 -16.75
C GLU A 241 -2.46 -7.68 -17.46
N ALA A 242 -3.73 -7.54 -17.81
CA ALA A 242 -4.25 -6.32 -18.43
C ALA A 242 -4.22 -5.13 -17.44
N ILE A 243 -4.48 -5.42 -16.15
CA ILE A 243 -4.40 -4.43 -15.07
C ILE A 243 -2.95 -4.02 -14.86
N ASP A 244 -2.04 -5.01 -14.78
CA ASP A 244 -0.61 -4.78 -14.65
C ASP A 244 -0.06 -3.95 -15.81
N ALA A 245 -0.46 -4.26 -17.06
CA ALA A 245 -0.09 -3.51 -18.24
C ALA A 245 -0.62 -2.06 -18.20
N GLY A 246 -1.84 -1.86 -17.70
CA GLY A 246 -2.45 -0.55 -17.52
C GLY A 246 -1.66 0.34 -16.57
N LEU A 247 -1.26 -0.19 -15.41
CA LEU A 247 -0.43 0.49 -14.41
C LEU A 247 1.00 0.72 -14.94
N SER A 248 1.60 -0.32 -15.52
CA SER A 248 2.95 -0.29 -16.08
C SER A 248 3.09 0.78 -17.16
N ARG A 249 2.09 0.91 -18.04
CA ARG A 249 2.07 1.92 -19.09
C ARG A 249 2.23 3.33 -18.54
N ARG A 250 1.58 3.66 -17.42
CA ARG A 250 1.66 4.99 -16.79
C ARG A 250 3.07 5.31 -16.29
N VAL A 251 3.70 4.33 -15.64
CA VAL A 251 5.08 4.47 -15.15
C VAL A 251 6.07 4.58 -16.31
N LEU A 252 5.89 3.80 -17.38
CA LEU A 252 6.75 3.88 -18.57
C LEU A 252 6.58 5.19 -19.33
N GLN A 253 5.35 5.71 -19.44
CA GLN A 253 5.10 7.03 -20.01
C GLN A 253 5.75 8.15 -19.19
N LEU A 254 5.73 8.05 -17.85
CA LEU A 254 6.46 8.97 -16.99
C LEU A 254 7.96 8.92 -17.26
N ALA A 255 8.54 7.71 -17.29
CA ALA A 255 9.97 7.51 -17.54
C ALA A 255 10.41 8.12 -18.88
N GLN A 256 9.61 7.93 -19.93
CA GLN A 256 9.85 8.54 -21.25
C GLN A 256 9.80 10.07 -21.19
N GLY A 257 8.85 10.65 -20.44
CA GLY A 257 8.75 12.10 -20.25
C GLY A 257 9.95 12.68 -19.50
N VAL A 258 10.41 11.99 -18.45
CA VAL A 258 11.61 12.37 -17.68
C VAL A 258 12.87 12.31 -18.56
N ASP A 259 13.05 11.24 -19.33
CA ASP A 259 14.21 11.07 -20.22
C ASP A 259 14.23 12.12 -21.35
N PHE A 260 13.07 12.39 -21.96
CA PHE A 260 12.93 13.44 -22.96
C PHE A 260 13.29 14.82 -22.40
N ARG A 261 12.82 15.15 -21.19
CA ARG A 261 13.15 16.41 -20.51
C ARG A 261 14.64 16.53 -20.21
N LEU A 262 15.26 15.45 -19.74
CA LEU A 262 16.70 15.40 -19.45
C LEU A 262 17.52 15.66 -20.72
N SER A 263 17.20 14.95 -21.80
CA SER A 263 17.89 15.02 -23.09
C SER A 263 17.71 16.38 -23.77
N SER A 264 16.47 16.89 -23.82
CA SER A 264 16.14 18.16 -24.50
C SER A 264 16.74 19.39 -23.82
N THR A 265 16.97 19.33 -22.50
CA THR A 265 17.54 20.45 -21.74
C THR A 265 19.05 20.33 -21.51
N GLY A 266 19.70 19.30 -22.07
CA GLY A 266 21.12 19.04 -21.82
C GLY A 266 21.44 18.85 -20.33
N GLY A 267 20.49 18.28 -19.57
CA GLY A 267 20.65 18.05 -18.14
C GLY A 267 20.32 19.22 -17.21
N ARG A 268 19.83 20.36 -17.73
CA ARG A 268 19.52 21.55 -16.92
C ARG A 268 18.18 21.49 -16.19
N ALA A 269 17.23 20.71 -16.69
CA ALA A 269 15.92 20.53 -16.06
C ALA A 269 15.74 19.05 -15.67
N LYS A 270 16.47 18.59 -14.65
CA LYS A 270 16.29 17.24 -14.10
C LYS A 270 15.04 17.19 -13.21
N CYS A 271 14.39 16.03 -13.16
CA CYS A 271 13.43 15.80 -12.08
C CYS A 271 14.17 15.59 -10.76
N GLN A 272 13.43 15.55 -9.66
CA GLN A 272 13.97 15.19 -8.37
C GLN A 272 14.57 13.77 -8.38
N GLU A 273 15.67 13.59 -7.65
CA GLU A 273 16.40 12.33 -7.51
C GLU A 273 15.50 11.19 -7.03
N ARG A 274 14.61 11.47 -6.06
CA ARG A 274 13.64 10.49 -5.55
C ARG A 274 12.72 9.90 -6.62
N LEU A 275 12.35 10.68 -7.64
CA LEU A 275 11.55 10.15 -8.75
C LEU A 275 12.37 9.19 -9.61
N GLU A 276 13.65 9.48 -9.84
CA GLU A 276 14.56 8.57 -10.54
C GLU A 276 14.76 7.26 -9.76
N LEU A 277 14.95 7.35 -8.43
CA LEU A 277 15.04 6.18 -7.55
C LEU A 277 13.76 5.33 -7.58
N ALA A 278 12.58 5.96 -7.57
CA ALA A 278 11.31 5.25 -7.70
C ALA A 278 11.18 4.53 -9.05
N LEU A 279 11.57 5.19 -10.15
CA LEU A 279 11.59 4.58 -11.48
C LEU A 279 12.56 3.39 -11.54
N LEU A 280 13.74 3.51 -10.94
CA LEU A 280 14.70 2.40 -10.84
C LEU A 280 14.12 1.24 -10.03
N TYR A 281 13.49 1.52 -8.89
CA TYR A 281 12.80 0.51 -8.09
C TYR A 281 11.75 -0.23 -8.92
N TYR A 282 10.88 0.50 -9.63
CA TYR A 282 9.89 -0.09 -10.52
C TYR A 282 10.53 -0.95 -11.62
N MET A 283 11.59 -0.49 -12.28
CA MET A 283 12.25 -1.26 -13.34
C MET A 283 12.85 -2.57 -12.80
N GLN A 284 13.40 -2.55 -11.60
CA GLN A 284 13.91 -3.75 -10.93
C GLN A 284 12.78 -4.74 -10.63
N THR A 285 11.64 -4.28 -10.11
CA THR A 285 10.50 -5.16 -9.83
C THR A 285 9.86 -5.69 -11.09
N PHE A 286 9.66 -4.84 -12.11
CA PHE A 286 9.12 -5.22 -13.41
C PHE A 286 10.00 -6.27 -14.11
N ARG A 287 11.32 -6.06 -14.15
CA ARG A 287 12.27 -7.04 -14.71
C ARG A 287 12.19 -8.38 -13.99
N ARG A 288 12.16 -8.36 -12.65
CA ARG A 288 12.07 -9.58 -11.85
C ARG A 288 10.80 -10.37 -12.18
N GLN A 289 9.68 -9.69 -12.39
CA GLN A 289 8.40 -10.35 -12.66
C GLN A 289 8.26 -10.79 -14.12
N TYR A 290 8.40 -9.91 -15.10
CA TYR A 290 8.04 -10.24 -16.48
C TYR A 290 9.21 -10.66 -17.38
N LEU A 291 10.44 -10.27 -17.05
CA LEU A 291 11.61 -10.55 -17.90
C LEU A 291 12.41 -11.77 -17.42
N ASN A 292 12.38 -12.06 -16.12
CA ASN A 292 13.11 -13.18 -15.51
C ASN A 292 12.21 -14.37 -15.15
N ALA A 293 10.92 -14.33 -15.45
CA ALA A 293 10.03 -15.47 -15.23
C ALA A 293 10.45 -16.66 -16.14
N PRO A 294 10.45 -17.90 -15.62
CA PRO A 294 10.87 -19.10 -16.36
C PRO A 294 9.84 -19.57 -17.41
N GLY A 295 9.40 -18.65 -18.28
CA GLY A 295 8.58 -18.92 -19.46
C GLY A 295 9.01 -18.11 -20.70
N GLY A 296 9.95 -17.17 -20.56
CA GLY A 296 10.33 -16.23 -21.63
C GLY A 296 11.53 -16.63 -22.50
N ALA A 297 12.25 -17.71 -22.18
CA ALA A 297 13.40 -18.14 -23.00
C ALA A 297 13.62 -19.65 -22.86
N GLY A 298 13.39 -20.42 -23.95
CA GLY A 298 13.83 -21.81 -24.04
C GLY A 298 12.94 -22.82 -24.78
N GLY A 299 11.83 -22.40 -25.40
CA GLY A 299 10.94 -23.31 -26.16
C GLY A 299 11.35 -23.55 -27.62
N GLY A 300 12.64 -23.64 -27.93
CA GLY A 300 13.07 -23.78 -29.33
C GLY A 300 14.56 -23.99 -29.52
N ALA A 301 15.08 -25.14 -29.10
CA ALA A 301 16.26 -25.80 -29.69
C ALA A 301 16.61 -27.05 -28.88
N ASP A 302 15.78 -28.09 -28.91
CA ASP A 302 16.26 -29.43 -28.55
C ASP A 302 15.46 -30.50 -29.30
N GLY A 303 15.71 -30.56 -30.60
CA GLY A 303 15.11 -31.51 -31.51
C GLY A 303 15.86 -31.52 -32.82
N LEU A 304 17.16 -31.83 -32.78
CA LEU A 304 17.99 -32.31 -33.90
C LEU A 304 19.42 -32.53 -33.40
N ARG A 305 19.65 -33.68 -32.74
CA ARG A 305 20.95 -34.36 -32.66
C ARG A 305 20.74 -35.75 -32.05
N GLY A 306 20.99 -36.79 -32.84
CA GLY A 306 21.01 -38.20 -32.43
C GLY A 306 19.95 -39.01 -33.13
#